data_AF-A0A258KIP1-F1
#
_entry.id   AF-A0A258KIP1-F1
#
_cell.length_a   1.000
_cell.length_b   1.000
_cell.length_c   1.000
_cell.angle_alpha   90.00
_cell.angle_beta   90.00
_cell.angle_gamma   90.00
#
_symmetry.space_group_name_H-M   'P 1'
#
loop_
_entity.id
_entity.type
_entity.pdbx_description
1 polymer ?
#
loop_
_entity_poly.entity_id
_entity_poly.type
_entity_poly.pdbx_seq_one_letter_code
_entity_poly.pdbx_strand_id
1 'polypeptide(L)'
;MKTAAYRFFLKLLIACMIALLFKVLFFRLDELFGLDLIIISIVVVFLWEGNKKIDGWLNEKYSWIAYPQKRLMAQSIAFMLFTAITLFLLMYTLHQIRFGDGRLMDRKMREVFVPAQFFALAFIAIYVGYNFFNSWKNSLLEVEKYKTQSAEAQLQNLKNQ
;
A
#
# COMPACT_ATOMS: atom_id res chain seq x y z
N MET A 1 20.36 10.13 -12.69
CA MET A 1 19.13 10.72 -13.28
C MET A 1 18.31 9.72 -14.11
N LYS A 2 18.89 8.98 -15.06
CA LYS A 2 18.15 7.99 -15.90
C LYS A 2 17.36 6.93 -15.09
N THR A 3 17.90 6.48 -13.96
CA THR A 3 17.26 5.48 -13.08
C THR A 3 16.04 6.01 -12.32
N ALA A 4 16.01 7.30 -11.96
CA ALA A 4 14.86 7.88 -11.26
C ALA A 4 13.69 8.12 -12.23
N ALA A 5 13.98 8.66 -13.42
CA ALA A 5 13.00 8.85 -14.47
C ALA A 5 12.38 7.53 -14.92
N TYR A 6 13.19 6.47 -15.08
CA TYR A 6 12.70 5.13 -15.41
C TYR A 6 11.73 4.58 -14.36
N ARG A 7 12.08 4.70 -13.06
CA ARG A 7 11.20 4.25 -11.96
C ARG A 7 9.89 5.03 -11.92
N PHE A 8 9.93 6.33 -12.20
CA PHE A 8 8.73 7.15 -12.28
C PHE A 8 7.83 6.74 -13.44
N PHE A 9 8.41 6.54 -14.63
CA PHE A 9 7.66 6.08 -15.80
C PHE A 9 7.04 4.69 -15.58
N LEU A 10 7.79 3.76 -14.97
CA LEU A 10 7.28 2.44 -14.63
C LEU A 10 6.10 2.51 -13.66
N LYS A 11 6.17 3.38 -12.65
CA LYS A 11 5.04 3.61 -11.73
C LYS A 11 3.79 4.12 -12.46
N LEU A 12 3.95 5.09 -13.37
CA LEU A 12 2.83 5.59 -14.17
C LEU A 12 2.22 4.50 -15.04
N LEU A 13 3.06 3.66 -15.66
CA LEU A 13 2.61 2.55 -16.49
C LEU A 13 1.84 1.52 -15.65
N ILE A 14 2.35 1.14 -14.47
CA ILE A 14 1.65 0.23 -13.55
C ILE A 14 0.32 0.85 -13.09
N ALA A 15 0.31 2.14 -12.73
CA ALA A 15 -0.90 2.82 -12.32
C ALA A 15 -1.96 2.84 -13.44
N CYS A 16 -1.53 3.06 -14.69
CA CYS A 16 -2.40 3.00 -15.86
C CYS A 16 -2.95 1.58 -16.09
N MET A 17 -2.11 0.53 -15.94
CA MET A 17 -2.58 -0.86 -16.04
C MET A 17 -3.60 -1.22 -14.96
N ILE A 18 -3.38 -0.78 -13.71
CA ILE A 18 -4.34 -0.98 -12.61
C ILE A 18 -5.64 -0.23 -12.90
N ALA A 19 -5.57 1.01 -13.41
CA ALA A 19 -6.74 1.79 -13.79
C ALA A 19 -7.52 1.12 -14.93
N LEU A 20 -6.84 0.60 -15.94
CA LEU A 20 -7.46 -0.18 -17.03
C LEU A 20 -8.14 -1.43 -16.48
N LEU A 21 -7.46 -2.21 -15.64
CA LEU A 21 -8.04 -3.40 -15.00
C LEU A 21 -9.30 -3.03 -14.20
N PHE A 22 -9.24 -1.96 -13.41
CA PHE A 22 -10.38 -1.46 -12.66
C PHE A 22 -11.56 -1.12 -13.58
N LYS A 23 -11.33 -0.42 -14.69
CA LYS A 23 -12.39 -0.09 -15.65
C LYS A 23 -12.95 -1.34 -16.34
N VAL A 24 -12.13 -2.31 -16.68
CA VAL A 24 -12.57 -3.60 -17.25
C VAL A 24 -13.48 -4.36 -16.26
N LEU A 25 -13.19 -4.29 -14.96
CA LEU A 25 -13.96 -5.02 -13.94
C LEU A 25 -15.28 -4.33 -13.56
N PHE A 26 -15.33 -2.99 -13.57
CA PHE A 26 -16.44 -2.22 -12.97
C PHE A 26 -17.22 -1.33 -13.95
N PHE A 27 -16.69 -1.11 -15.16
CA PHE A 27 -17.29 -0.24 -16.17
C PHE A 27 -17.57 -1.03 -17.46
N ARG A 28 -18.37 -0.43 -18.34
CA ARG A 28 -18.65 -1.00 -19.66
C ARG A 28 -17.46 -0.78 -20.59
N LEU A 29 -17.23 -1.72 -21.51
CA LEU A 29 -16.04 -1.74 -22.39
C LEU A 29 -15.97 -0.57 -23.38
N ASP A 30 -17.11 0.02 -23.72
CA ASP A 30 -17.24 1.22 -24.55
C ASP A 30 -16.74 2.49 -23.85
N GLU A 31 -16.70 2.50 -22.51
CA GLU A 31 -16.21 3.64 -21.72
C GLU A 31 -14.74 3.49 -21.31
N LEU A 32 -13.95 2.55 -21.86
CA LEU A 32 -12.58 2.26 -21.37
C LEU A 32 -11.61 3.44 -21.50
N PHE A 33 -11.69 4.18 -22.61
CA PHE A 33 -10.77 5.29 -22.91
C PHE A 33 -11.49 6.63 -22.71
N GLY A 34 -11.04 7.41 -21.72
CA GLY A 34 -11.66 8.68 -21.35
C GLY A 34 -10.87 9.42 -20.27
N LEU A 35 -11.32 10.63 -19.92
CA LEU A 35 -10.69 11.45 -18.86
C LEU A 35 -10.69 10.73 -17.50
N ASP A 36 -11.69 9.90 -17.26
CA ASP A 36 -11.81 9.06 -16.07
C ASP A 36 -10.65 8.05 -15.94
N LEU A 37 -10.10 7.52 -17.05
CA LEU A 37 -8.90 6.67 -16.99
C LEU A 37 -7.69 7.42 -16.43
N ILE A 38 -7.51 8.67 -16.86
CA ILE A 38 -6.42 9.53 -16.39
C ILE A 38 -6.63 9.85 -14.91
N ILE A 39 -7.85 10.22 -14.51
CA ILE A 39 -8.20 10.53 -13.12
C ILE A 39 -7.96 9.31 -12.22
N ILE A 40 -8.43 8.11 -12.61
CA ILE A 40 -8.22 6.88 -11.84
C ILE A 40 -6.71 6.58 -11.74
N SER A 41 -5.94 6.73 -12.82
CA SER A 41 -4.50 6.52 -12.81
C SER A 41 -3.78 7.46 -11.83
N ILE A 42 -4.16 8.73 -11.81
CA ILE A 42 -3.62 9.72 -10.85
C ILE A 42 -3.96 9.30 -9.42
N VAL A 43 -5.20 8.86 -9.16
CA VAL A 43 -5.59 8.41 -7.83
C VAL A 43 -4.86 7.13 -7.41
N VAL A 44 -4.58 6.20 -8.33
CA VAL A 44 -3.76 5.02 -8.03
C VAL A 44 -2.34 5.42 -7.61
N VAL A 45 -1.73 6.39 -8.29
CA VAL A 45 -0.42 6.94 -7.89
C VAL A 45 -0.52 7.61 -6.51
N PHE A 46 -1.58 8.38 -6.27
CA PHE A 46 -1.81 9.04 -4.98
C PHE A 46 -1.98 8.03 -3.85
N LEU A 47 -2.74 6.96 -4.06
CA LEU A 47 -2.88 5.85 -3.12
C LEU A 47 -1.53 5.19 -2.83
N TRP A 48 -0.71 4.98 -3.86
CA TRP A 48 0.61 4.40 -3.70
C TRP A 48 1.50 5.30 -2.83
N GLU A 49 1.69 6.56 -3.21
CA GLU A 49 2.58 7.47 -2.49
C GLU A 49 2.07 7.76 -1.08
N GLY A 50 0.75 7.87 -0.88
CA GLY A 50 0.15 8.04 0.43
C GLY A 50 0.38 6.84 1.34
N ASN A 51 0.15 5.62 0.85
CA ASN A 51 0.44 4.41 1.63
C ASN A 51 1.94 4.27 1.94
N LYS A 52 2.82 4.63 0.99
CA LYS A 52 4.27 4.66 1.23
C LYS A 52 4.66 5.67 2.31
N LYS A 53 4.04 6.86 2.32
CA LYS A 53 4.29 7.88 3.34
C LYS A 53 3.80 7.44 4.71
N ILE A 54 2.62 6.82 4.79
CA ILE A 54 2.10 6.21 6.03
C ILE A 54 3.05 5.13 6.55
N ASP A 55 3.53 4.25 5.67
CA ASP A 55 4.48 3.19 6.03
C ASP A 55 5.81 3.74 6.57
N GLY A 56 6.35 4.79 5.93
CA GLY A 56 7.54 5.49 6.39
C GLY A 56 7.34 6.14 7.76
N TRP A 57 6.26 6.91 7.93
CA TRP A 57 5.92 7.55 9.20
C TRP A 57 5.74 6.54 10.35
N LEU A 58 5.07 5.42 10.07
CA LEU A 58 4.93 4.36 11.05
C LEU A 58 6.27 3.69 11.35
N ASN A 59 7.23 3.63 10.42
CA ASN A 59 8.52 2.96 10.66
C ASN A 59 9.35 3.72 11.69
N GLU A 60 9.25 5.05 11.68
CA GLU A 60 9.89 5.90 12.68
C GLU A 60 9.22 5.75 14.06
N LYS A 61 7.90 5.57 14.11
CA LYS A 61 7.14 5.52 15.37
C LYS A 61 7.02 4.12 15.99
N TYR A 62 6.84 3.10 15.15
CA TYR A 62 6.63 1.70 15.52
C TYR A 62 7.46 0.80 14.58
N SER A 63 8.68 0.49 15.00
CA SER A 63 9.53 -0.48 14.31
C SER A 63 8.88 -1.87 14.29
N TRP A 64 9.04 -2.56 13.16
CA TRP A 64 8.62 -3.95 12.99
C TRP A 64 9.25 -4.92 13.99
N ILE A 65 10.44 -4.61 14.50
CA ILE A 65 11.19 -5.48 15.44
C ILE A 65 10.69 -5.26 16.87
N ALA A 66 10.61 -3.99 17.29
CA ALA A 66 10.29 -3.64 18.67
C ALA A 66 8.78 -3.76 18.97
N TYR A 67 7.92 -3.40 18.01
CA TYR A 67 6.48 -3.30 18.23
C TYR A 67 5.64 -3.90 17.08
N PRO A 68 5.87 -5.16 16.66
CA PRO A 68 5.24 -5.75 15.47
C PRO A 68 3.71 -5.73 15.50
N GLN A 69 3.08 -6.05 16.63
CA GLN A 69 1.62 -6.06 16.76
C GLN A 69 1.01 -4.66 16.66
N LYS A 70 1.55 -3.70 17.44
CA LYS A 70 1.11 -2.29 17.41
C LYS A 70 1.30 -1.70 16.02
N ARG A 71 2.43 -2.04 15.38
CA ARG A 71 2.72 -1.64 14.00
C ARG A 71 1.66 -2.18 13.04
N LEU A 72 1.39 -3.48 13.07
CA LEU A 72 0.42 -4.11 12.16
C LEU A 72 -0.99 -3.52 12.33
N MET A 73 -1.46 -3.32 13.56
CA MET A 73 -2.76 -2.70 13.82
C MET A 73 -2.82 -1.25 13.34
N ALA A 74 -1.83 -0.43 13.69
CA ALA A 74 -1.78 0.97 13.28
C ALA A 74 -1.72 1.11 11.75
N GLN A 75 -0.92 0.28 11.09
CA GLN A 75 -0.81 0.27 9.63
C GLN A 75 -2.10 -0.16 8.95
N SER A 76 -2.75 -1.21 9.46
CA SER A 76 -4.02 -1.69 8.91
C SER A 76 -5.12 -0.63 9.00
N ILE A 77 -5.25 0.03 10.15
CA ILE A 77 -6.23 1.11 10.35
C ILE A 77 -5.91 2.31 9.45
N ALA A 78 -4.65 2.75 9.42
CA ALA A 78 -4.25 3.90 8.62
C ALA A 78 -4.47 3.65 7.11
N PHE A 79 -4.06 2.48 6.62
CA PHE A 79 -4.27 2.08 5.23
C PHE A 79 -5.76 1.94 4.89
N MET A 80 -6.56 1.36 5.78
CA MET A 80 -8.00 1.22 5.59
C MET A 80 -8.69 2.57 5.47
N LEU A 81 -8.45 3.48 6.42
CA LEU A 81 -9.05 4.82 6.43
C LEU A 81 -8.59 5.65 5.24
N PHE A 82 -7.27 5.67 4.98
CA PHE A 82 -6.72 6.43 3.87
C PHE A 82 -7.26 5.95 2.52
N THR A 83 -7.32 4.64 2.30
CA THR A 83 -7.83 4.07 1.05
C THR A 83 -9.33 4.30 0.92
N ALA A 84 -10.11 4.11 1.99
CA ALA A 84 -11.56 4.33 1.98
C ALA A 84 -11.91 5.79 1.64
N ILE A 85 -11.24 6.75 2.30
CA ILE A 85 -11.45 8.19 2.06
C ILE A 85 -11.06 8.54 0.62
N THR A 86 -9.90 8.07 0.16
CA THR A 86 -9.41 8.38 -1.19
C THR A 86 -10.31 7.80 -2.27
N LEU A 87 -10.76 6.55 -2.14
CA LEU A 87 -11.70 5.94 -3.08
C LEU A 87 -13.06 6.63 -3.05
N PHE A 88 -13.56 6.99 -1.87
CA PHE A 88 -14.82 7.75 -1.76
C PHE A 88 -14.72 9.09 -2.49
N LEU A 89 -13.65 9.85 -2.27
CA LEU A 89 -13.40 11.12 -2.94
C LEU A 89 -13.25 10.97 -4.46
N LEU A 90 -12.57 9.91 -4.93
CA LEU A 90 -12.47 9.60 -6.36
C LEU A 90 -13.86 9.37 -6.96
N MET A 91 -14.65 8.48 -6.36
CA MET A 91 -15.98 8.13 -6.89
C MET A 91 -16.91 9.34 -6.86
N TYR A 92 -16.88 10.12 -5.78
CA TYR A 92 -17.64 11.37 -5.67
C TYR A 92 -17.24 12.36 -6.77
N THR A 93 -15.93 12.58 -6.96
CA THR A 93 -15.42 13.50 -7.99
C THR A 93 -15.83 13.06 -9.39
N LEU A 94 -15.69 11.76 -9.73
CA LEU A 94 -16.11 11.23 -11.02
C LEU A 94 -17.62 11.37 -11.24
N HIS A 95 -18.43 11.14 -10.20
CA HIS A 95 -19.87 11.32 -10.26
C HIS A 95 -20.24 12.79 -10.51
N GLN A 96 -19.63 13.73 -9.79
CA GLN A 96 -19.91 15.15 -9.97
C GLN A 96 -19.43 15.70 -11.32
N ILE A 97 -18.32 15.19 -11.87
CA ILE A 97 -17.89 15.56 -13.23
C ILE A 97 -18.89 15.07 -14.28
N ARG A 98 -19.51 13.89 -14.09
CA ARG A 98 -20.43 13.30 -15.07
C ARG A 98 -21.85 13.84 -14.95
N PHE A 99 -22.36 14.06 -13.74
CA PHE A 99 -23.77 14.38 -13.49
C PHE A 99 -24.02 15.76 -12.85
N GLY A 100 -23.05 16.29 -12.09
CA GLY A 100 -23.16 17.62 -11.46
C GLY A 100 -24.35 17.82 -10.51
N ASP A 101 -24.90 16.73 -9.97
CA ASP A 101 -26.17 16.73 -9.23
C ASP A 101 -26.02 16.98 -7.71
N GLY A 102 -24.79 17.14 -7.22
CA GLY A 102 -24.48 17.32 -5.80
C GLY A 102 -24.77 16.10 -4.91
N ARG A 103 -25.16 14.95 -5.48
CA ARG A 103 -25.45 13.74 -4.70
C ARG A 103 -24.15 13.16 -4.13
N LEU A 104 -24.16 12.91 -2.82
CA LEU A 104 -23.01 12.34 -2.11
C LEU A 104 -22.79 10.86 -2.43
N MET A 105 -23.86 10.11 -2.70
CA MET A 105 -23.79 8.67 -2.96
C MET A 105 -24.95 8.22 -3.84
N ASP A 106 -24.64 7.62 -4.98
CA ASP A 106 -25.62 6.93 -5.84
C ASP A 106 -25.55 5.40 -5.65
N ARG A 107 -26.57 4.69 -6.10
CA ARG A 107 -26.66 3.22 -6.05
C ARG A 107 -25.43 2.57 -6.69
N LYS A 108 -25.02 3.02 -7.87
CA LYS A 108 -23.85 2.47 -8.58
C LYS A 108 -22.55 2.71 -7.81
N MET A 109 -22.42 3.86 -7.14
CA MET A 109 -21.25 4.12 -6.28
C MET A 109 -21.18 3.11 -5.13
N ARG A 110 -22.31 2.82 -4.49
CA ARG A 110 -22.37 1.83 -3.40
C ARG A 110 -22.02 0.42 -3.85
N GLU A 111 -22.53 0.02 -5.02
CA GLU A 111 -22.28 -1.30 -5.61
C GLU A 111 -20.79 -1.49 -5.97
N VAL A 112 -20.11 -0.44 -6.45
CA VAL A 112 -18.69 -0.51 -6.84
C VAL A 112 -17.73 -0.25 -5.67
N PHE A 113 -18.12 0.56 -4.68
CA PHE A 113 -17.23 0.97 -3.58
C PHE A 113 -16.74 -0.21 -2.75
N VAL A 114 -17.63 -1.12 -2.34
CA VAL A 114 -17.28 -2.25 -1.47
C VAL A 114 -16.31 -3.21 -2.15
N PRO A 115 -16.56 -3.69 -3.39
CA PRO A 115 -15.58 -4.49 -4.12
C PRO A 115 -14.26 -3.77 -4.36
N ALA A 116 -14.30 -2.49 -4.76
CA ALA A 116 -13.09 -1.69 -5.01
C ALA A 116 -12.21 -1.59 -3.77
N GLN A 117 -12.81 -1.27 -2.62
CA GLN A 117 -12.13 -1.20 -1.33
C GLN A 117 -11.56 -2.57 -0.94
N PHE A 118 -12.32 -3.66 -1.14
CA PHE A 118 -11.85 -5.00 -0.84
C PHE A 118 -10.61 -5.37 -1.66
N PHE A 119 -10.63 -5.14 -2.98
CA PHE A 119 -9.47 -5.41 -3.84
C PHE A 119 -8.27 -4.54 -3.44
N ALA A 120 -8.47 -3.26 -3.18
CA ALA A 120 -7.39 -2.37 -2.75
C ALA A 120 -6.75 -2.85 -1.45
N LEU A 121 -7.56 -3.25 -0.46
CA LEU A 121 -7.07 -3.81 0.80
C LEU A 121 -6.36 -5.15 0.61
N ALA A 122 -6.83 -6.02 -0.29
CA ALA A 122 -6.16 -7.28 -0.59
C ALA A 122 -4.76 -7.06 -1.19
N PHE A 123 -4.63 -6.13 -2.14
CA PHE A 123 -3.32 -5.76 -2.69
C PHE A 123 -2.38 -5.19 -1.63
N ILE A 124 -2.91 -4.32 -0.78
CA ILE A 124 -2.15 -3.73 0.33
C ILE A 124 -1.73 -4.81 1.33
N ALA A 125 -2.60 -5.76 1.67
CA ALA A 125 -2.29 -6.85 2.60
C ALA A 125 -1.14 -7.73 2.10
N ILE A 126 -1.08 -8.03 0.80
CA ILE A 126 0.04 -8.75 0.18
C ILE A 126 1.34 -7.96 0.37
N TYR A 127 1.32 -6.65 0.10
CA TYR A 127 2.48 -5.79 0.26
C TYR A 127 2.96 -5.70 1.72
N VAL A 128 2.03 -5.52 2.67
CA VAL A 128 2.35 -5.47 4.11
C VAL A 128 2.89 -6.81 4.59
N GLY A 129 2.27 -7.93 4.18
CA GLY A 129 2.71 -9.28 4.51
C GLY A 129 4.13 -9.52 4.04
N TYR A 130 4.45 -9.18 2.78
CA TYR A 130 5.81 -9.30 2.25
C TYR A 130 6.84 -8.52 3.10
N ASN A 131 6.55 -7.26 3.43
CA ASN A 131 7.45 -6.43 4.25
C ASN A 131 7.61 -6.96 5.68
N PHE A 132 6.53 -7.47 6.27
CA PHE A 132 6.55 -8.08 7.59
C PHE A 132 7.45 -9.32 7.61
N PHE A 133 7.24 -10.27 6.69
CA PHE A 133 8.05 -11.49 6.63
C PHE A 133 9.53 -11.21 6.37
N ASN A 134 9.82 -10.22 5.52
CA ASN A 134 11.20 -9.83 5.25
C ASN A 134 11.88 -9.22 6.49
N SER A 135 11.17 -8.35 7.21
CA SER A 135 11.65 -7.77 8.48
C SER A 135 11.87 -8.85 9.53
N TRP A 136 10.92 -9.78 9.66
CA TRP A 136 10.98 -10.86 10.62
C TRP A 136 12.17 -11.80 10.38
N LYS A 137 12.40 -12.20 9.11
CA LYS A 137 13.57 -12.99 8.72
C LYS A 137 14.87 -12.32 9.12
N ASN A 138 15.00 -11.02 8.87
CA ASN A 138 16.20 -10.26 9.22
C ASN A 138 16.44 -10.21 10.73
N SER A 139 15.38 -10.05 11.53
CA SER A 139 15.49 -10.11 13.00
C SER A 139 15.96 -11.46 13.51
N LEU A 140 15.51 -12.57 12.91
CA LEU A 140 15.97 -13.91 13.29
C LEU A 140 17.48 -14.10 13.02
N LEU A 141 17.95 -13.66 11.85
CA LEU A 141 19.37 -13.70 11.50
C LEU A 141 20.23 -12.87 12.46
N GLU A 142 19.73 -11.71 12.89
CA GLU A 142 20.42 -10.87 13.87
C GLU A 142 20.53 -11.56 15.23
N VAL A 143 19.47 -12.20 15.71
CA VAL A 143 19.47 -12.98 16.96
C VAL A 143 20.46 -14.16 16.90
N GLU A 144 20.50 -14.90 15.79
CA GLU A 144 21.47 -16.00 15.60
C GLU A 144 22.92 -15.50 15.62
N LYS A 145 23.18 -14.38 14.95
CA LYS A 145 24.51 -13.76 14.96
C LYS A 145 24.92 -13.36 16.38
N TYR A 146 24.02 -12.74 17.16
CA TYR A 146 24.28 -12.39 18.54
C TYR A 146 24.56 -13.61 19.44
N LYS A 147 23.80 -14.70 19.26
CA LYS A 147 24.05 -15.96 20.00
C LYS A 147 25.42 -16.56 19.70
N THR A 148 25.81 -16.55 18.42
CA THR A 148 27.12 -17.07 17.98
C THR A 148 28.26 -16.25 18.58
N GLN A 149 28.17 -14.91 18.49
CA GLN A 149 29.16 -14.01 19.08
C GLN A 149 29.26 -14.15 20.60
N SER A 150 28.13 -14.32 21.29
CA SER A 150 28.12 -14.53 22.74
C SER A 150 28.79 -15.85 23.13
N ALA A 151 28.53 -16.93 22.39
CA ALA A 151 29.16 -18.23 22.61
C ALA A 151 30.67 -18.19 22.34
N GLU A 152 31.11 -17.53 21.26
CA GLU A 152 32.54 -17.32 20.96
C GLU A 152 33.23 -16.52 22.07
N ALA A 153 32.60 -15.46 22.59
CA ALA A 153 33.15 -14.66 23.67
C ALA A 153 33.28 -15.47 24.98
N GLN A 154 32.29 -16.32 25.30
CA GLN A 154 32.37 -17.22 26.45
C GLN A 154 33.48 -18.25 26.30
N LEU A 155 33.62 -18.85 25.11
CA LEU A 155 34.70 -19.78 24.79
C LEU A 155 36.08 -19.11 24.94
N GLN A 156 36.23 -17.88 24.46
CA GLN A 156 37.48 -17.14 24.56
C GLN A 156 37.82 -16.81 26.01
N ASN A 157 36.84 -16.45 26.84
CA ASN A 157 37.05 -16.28 28.29
C ASN A 157 37.49 -17.58 28.97
N LEU A 158 36.86 -18.71 28.63
CA LEU A 158 37.24 -20.03 29.16
C LEU A 158 38.65 -20.46 28.75
N LYS A 159 39.13 -20.03 27.57
CA LYS A 159 40.51 -20.29 27.12
C LYS A 159 41.56 -19.39 27.80
N ASN A 160 41.13 -18.26 28.34
CA ASN A 160 42.01 -17.26 28.96
C ASN A 160 42.06 -17.40 30.50
N GLN A 161 41.26 -18.31 31.09
CA GLN A 161 41.36 -18.75 32.49
C GLN A 161 42.29 -19.95 32.59
#